data_AF-A0A974WWS2-F1
#
_entry.id   AF-A0A974WWS2-F1
#
_cell.length_a   1.000
_cell.length_b   1.000
_cell.length_c   1.000
_cell.angle_alpha   90.00
_cell.angle_beta   90.00
_cell.angle_gamma   90.00
#
_symmetry.space_group_name_H-M   'P 1'
#
loop_
_entity.id
_entity.type
_entity.pdbx_description
1 polymer ?
#
loop_
_entity_poly.entity_id
_entity_poly.type
_entity_poly.pdbx_seq_one_letter_code
_entity_poly.pdbx_strand_id
1 'polypeptide(L)'
;MKLGKRILFFFLGLLIVVIIALVVVFAYLDTIVAGGIRKFGSEALGTKVSVSNVYISVLNGNLKISGLKIANPDGYLKPDAFKMGSFAVDMDIKSIFSDTIVIKKITISDMNVDYEPTIKGGSNLKDLQNNVAQYSARSKKAEPAVKEPAKPTAPAPEGKKKKVIIEELVVNNGTVQVSSKMLNQSASVTLNKFEMQDIGKKNNDPVVVFNEVFTKLLDQIAKDLSQAKISGLDLSSIKEGLLKNIDDNGDNTARTIGKSIRDITDKVFGSE
;
A
#
# COMPACT_ATOMS: atom_id res chain seq x y z
N MET A 1 42.38 36.77 -5.57
CA MET A 1 40.92 37.01 -5.42
C MET A 1 40.02 36.49 -6.57
N LYS A 2 40.51 36.28 -7.81
CA LYS A 2 39.64 35.90 -8.96
C LYS A 2 39.19 34.42 -8.96
N LEU A 3 40.01 33.51 -8.42
CA LEU A 3 39.73 32.06 -8.43
C LEU A 3 38.62 31.66 -7.43
N GLY A 4 38.65 32.21 -6.20
CA GLY A 4 37.62 31.94 -5.19
C GLY A 4 36.22 32.44 -5.60
N LYS A 5 36.13 33.58 -6.30
CA LYS A 5 34.86 34.07 -6.85
C LYS A 5 34.28 33.13 -7.91
N ARG A 6 35.11 32.55 -8.79
CA ARG A 6 34.66 31.62 -9.83
C ARG A 6 34.17 30.28 -9.25
N ILE A 7 34.85 29.76 -8.24
CA ILE A 7 34.44 28.55 -7.52
C ILE A 7 33.13 28.80 -6.78
N LEU A 8 32.98 29.95 -6.11
CA LEU A 8 31.72 30.34 -5.46
C LEU A 8 30.54 30.42 -6.44
N PHE A 9 30.72 31.05 -7.61
CA PHE A 9 29.66 31.12 -8.63
C PHE A 9 29.31 29.75 -9.22
N PHE A 10 30.28 28.84 -9.34
CA PHE A 10 30.03 27.46 -9.78
C PHE A 10 29.17 26.71 -8.75
N PHE A 11 29.53 26.72 -7.47
CA PHE A 11 28.73 26.09 -6.41
C PHE A 11 27.36 26.74 -6.24
N LEU A 12 27.25 28.06 -6.42
CA LEU A 12 25.98 28.77 -6.39
C LEU A 12 25.08 28.37 -7.58
N GLY A 13 25.65 28.25 -8.79
CA GLY A 13 24.93 27.74 -9.96
C GLY A 13 24.46 26.30 -9.76
N LEU A 14 25.31 25.44 -9.20
CA LEU A 14 24.94 24.06 -8.87
C LEU A 14 23.81 24.00 -7.82
N LEU A 15 23.89 24.82 -6.78
CA LEU A 15 22.84 24.92 -5.76
C LEU A 15 21.51 25.34 -6.39
N ILE A 16 21.52 26.32 -7.30
CA ILE A 16 20.31 26.76 -8.01
C ILE A 16 19.72 25.63 -8.85
N VAL A 17 20.55 24.87 -9.58
CA VAL A 17 20.08 23.71 -10.36
C VAL A 17 19.45 22.65 -9.46
N VAL A 18 20.05 22.35 -8.31
CA VAL A 18 19.48 21.40 -7.33
C VAL A 18 18.15 21.91 -6.78
N ILE A 19 18.05 23.20 -6.43
CA ILE A 19 16.80 23.81 -5.96
C ILE A 19 15.71 23.73 -7.04
N ILE A 20 16.03 24.06 -8.29
CA ILE A 20 15.09 23.97 -9.41
C ILE A 20 14.62 22.53 -9.59
N ALA A 21 15.54 21.56 -9.55
CA ALA A 21 15.20 20.14 -9.64
C ALA A 21 14.26 19.70 -8.49
N LEU A 22 14.53 20.13 -7.26
CA LEU A 22 13.66 19.86 -6.12
C LEU A 22 12.26 20.47 -6.30
N VAL A 23 12.17 21.73 -6.74
CA VAL A 23 10.90 22.41 -7.01
C VAL A 23 10.09 21.66 -8.07
N VAL A 24 10.74 21.19 -9.14
CA VAL A 24 10.09 20.39 -10.18
C VAL A 24 9.56 19.08 -9.59
N VAL A 25 10.36 18.34 -8.82
CA VAL A 25 9.92 17.09 -8.18
C VAL A 25 8.73 17.33 -7.25
N PHE A 26 8.77 18.37 -6.41
CA PHE A 26 7.66 18.72 -5.52
C PHE A 26 6.40 19.07 -6.30
N ALA A 27 6.52 19.79 -7.43
CA ALA A 27 5.37 20.17 -8.26
C ALA A 27 4.69 18.97 -8.94
N TYR A 28 5.44 17.90 -9.23
CA TYR A 28 4.92 16.71 -9.92
C TYR A 28 4.72 15.50 -9.01
N LEU A 29 4.88 15.64 -7.69
CA LEU A 29 4.83 14.53 -6.74
C LEU A 29 3.50 13.76 -6.82
N ASP A 30 2.38 14.47 -6.92
CA ASP A 30 1.04 13.90 -7.10
C ASP A 30 0.97 12.99 -8.34
N THR A 31 1.54 13.46 -9.45
CA THR A 31 1.55 12.74 -10.73
C THR A 31 2.47 11.52 -10.67
N ILE A 32 3.65 11.66 -10.05
CA ILE A 32 4.61 10.57 -9.85
C ILE A 32 3.96 9.45 -9.02
N VAL A 33 3.34 9.80 -7.89
CA VAL A 33 2.67 8.82 -7.02
C VAL A 33 1.48 8.18 -7.71
N ALA A 34 0.63 8.96 -8.38
CA ALA A 34 -0.49 8.43 -9.14
C ALA A 34 -0.02 7.48 -10.26
N GLY A 35 1.06 7.83 -10.97
CA GLY A 35 1.70 7.00 -11.98
C GLY A 35 2.25 5.69 -11.41
N GLY A 36 2.95 5.77 -10.27
CA GLY A 36 3.49 4.62 -9.55
C GLY A 36 2.42 3.63 -9.10
N ILE A 37 1.33 4.12 -8.50
CA ILE A 37 0.17 3.31 -8.10
C ILE A 37 -0.42 2.58 -9.31
N ARG A 38 -0.65 3.30 -10.42
CA ARG A 38 -1.23 2.70 -11.63
C ARG A 38 -0.31 1.66 -12.24
N LYS A 39 0.96 1.98 -12.43
CA LYS A 39 1.92 1.10 -13.10
C LYS A 39 2.25 -0.11 -12.24
N PHE A 40 2.89 0.11 -11.09
CA PHE A 40 3.42 -0.97 -10.29
C PHE A 40 2.35 -1.68 -9.47
N GLY A 41 1.25 -1.00 -9.13
CA GLY A 41 0.07 -1.67 -8.59
C GLY A 41 -0.52 -2.66 -9.61
N SER A 42 -0.62 -2.26 -10.88
CA SER A 42 -1.12 -3.18 -11.93
C SER A 42 -0.16 -4.34 -12.18
N GLU A 43 1.15 -4.08 -12.21
CA GLU A 43 2.17 -5.13 -12.34
C GLU A 43 2.11 -6.14 -11.19
N ALA A 44 1.96 -5.67 -9.95
CA ALA A 44 1.91 -6.53 -8.77
C ALA A 44 0.62 -7.34 -8.68
N LEU A 45 -0.52 -6.74 -9.03
CA LEU A 45 -1.83 -7.37 -8.93
C LEU A 45 -2.22 -8.17 -10.19
N GLY A 46 -1.48 -8.00 -11.29
CA GLY A 46 -1.77 -8.69 -12.57
C GLY A 46 -3.07 -8.23 -13.25
N THR A 47 -3.64 -7.11 -12.82
CA THR A 47 -4.88 -6.53 -13.35
C THR A 47 -4.82 -5.01 -13.24
N LYS A 48 -5.75 -4.31 -13.88
CA LYS A 48 -5.74 -2.84 -13.95
C LYS A 48 -5.96 -2.21 -12.57
N VAL A 49 -5.03 -1.38 -12.16
CA VAL A 49 -5.16 -0.46 -11.02
C VAL A 49 -5.32 0.96 -11.53
N SER A 50 -6.29 1.68 -10.99
CA SER A 50 -6.53 3.08 -11.31
C SER A 50 -6.78 3.91 -10.07
N VAL A 51 -6.44 5.20 -10.16
CA VAL A 51 -6.69 6.21 -9.14
C VAL A 51 -7.18 7.47 -9.83
N SER A 52 -8.22 8.09 -9.29
CA SER A 52 -8.77 9.34 -9.83
C SER A 52 -7.86 10.52 -9.51
N ASN A 53 -7.46 10.65 -8.24
CA ASN A 53 -6.62 11.74 -7.79
C ASN A 53 -5.66 11.31 -6.69
N VAL A 54 -4.46 11.91 -6.70
CA VAL A 54 -3.52 11.92 -5.57
C VAL A 54 -3.24 13.38 -5.27
N TYR A 55 -3.28 13.75 -4.00
CA TYR A 55 -2.96 15.08 -3.52
C TYR A 55 -1.97 14.96 -2.38
N ILE A 56 -0.82 15.62 -2.50
CA ILE A 56 0.24 15.61 -1.50
C ILE A 56 0.61 17.05 -1.16
N SER A 57 0.44 17.41 0.11
CA SER A 57 1.00 18.64 0.66
C SER A 57 2.15 18.27 1.57
N VAL A 58 3.38 18.35 1.05
CA VAL A 58 4.59 18.04 1.83
C VAL A 58 4.74 19.00 3.01
N LEU A 59 4.46 20.29 2.80
CA LEU A 59 4.58 21.33 3.83
C LEU A 59 3.50 21.27 4.91
N ASN A 60 2.39 20.56 4.66
CA ASN A 60 1.35 20.34 5.66
C ASN A 60 1.30 18.87 6.15
N GLY A 61 2.12 17.99 5.57
CA GLY A 61 2.21 16.59 5.96
C GLY A 61 0.97 15.79 5.57
N ASN A 62 0.23 16.22 4.55
CA ASN A 62 -1.00 15.54 4.13
C ASN A 62 -0.76 14.75 2.85
N LEU A 63 -1.32 13.54 2.80
CA LEU A 63 -1.47 12.74 1.58
C LEU A 63 -2.94 12.33 1.48
N LYS A 64 -3.55 12.51 0.30
CA LYS A 64 -4.89 12.02 -0.01
C LYS A 64 -4.89 11.31 -1.35
N ILE A 65 -5.37 10.08 -1.35
CA ILE A 65 -5.63 9.26 -2.53
C ILE A 65 -7.15 9.15 -2.67
N SER A 66 -7.69 9.34 -3.86
CA SER A 66 -9.15 9.29 -4.10
C SER A 66 -9.49 8.44 -5.31
N GLY A 67 -10.56 7.65 -5.18
CA GLY A 67 -11.09 6.80 -6.24
C GLY A 67 -10.13 5.71 -6.68
N LEU A 68 -9.46 5.05 -5.73
CA LEU A 68 -8.66 3.86 -6.04
C LEU A 68 -9.61 2.73 -6.48
N LYS A 69 -9.28 2.08 -7.60
CA LYS A 69 -9.99 0.90 -8.09
C LYS A 69 -8.98 -0.16 -8.54
N ILE A 70 -9.26 -1.40 -8.17
CA ILE A 70 -8.53 -2.59 -8.63
C ILE A 70 -9.56 -3.43 -9.40
N ALA A 71 -9.31 -3.63 -10.69
CA ALA A 71 -10.13 -4.48 -11.53
C ALA A 71 -10.12 -5.93 -11.01
N ASN A 72 -11.13 -6.71 -11.31
CA ASN A 72 -11.04 -8.16 -11.12
C ASN A 72 -10.05 -8.76 -12.14
N PRO A 73 -9.40 -9.89 -11.83
CA PRO A 73 -8.79 -10.73 -12.86
C PRO A 73 -9.83 -11.19 -13.89
N ASP A 74 -9.38 -11.67 -15.04
CA ASP A 74 -10.29 -12.20 -16.05
C ASP A 74 -11.10 -13.39 -15.52
N GLY A 75 -12.38 -13.45 -15.87
CA GLY A 75 -13.23 -14.59 -15.51
C GLY A 75 -14.08 -14.42 -14.26
N TYR A 76 -14.18 -13.23 -13.66
CA TYR A 76 -15.13 -12.88 -12.58
C TYR A 76 -16.35 -12.09 -13.09
N LEU A 77 -17.42 -11.93 -12.29
CA LEU A 77 -18.67 -11.24 -12.67
C LEU A 77 -18.50 -9.73 -12.66
N LYS A 78 -17.98 -9.22 -11.54
CA LYS A 78 -17.88 -7.79 -11.32
C LYS A 78 -16.63 -7.26 -12.02
N PRO A 79 -16.67 -6.03 -12.55
CA PRO A 79 -15.50 -5.43 -13.20
C PRO A 79 -14.36 -5.13 -12.21
N ASP A 80 -14.68 -4.84 -10.95
CA ASP A 80 -13.73 -4.39 -9.94
C ASP A 80 -13.79 -5.30 -8.71
N ALA A 81 -12.62 -5.76 -8.25
CA ALA A 81 -12.46 -6.54 -7.02
C ALA A 81 -12.43 -5.65 -5.77
N PHE A 82 -11.94 -4.42 -5.93
CA PHE A 82 -11.76 -3.48 -4.84
C PHE A 82 -11.96 -2.04 -5.31
N LYS A 83 -12.65 -1.23 -4.51
CA LYS A 83 -12.77 0.22 -4.66
C LYS A 83 -12.57 0.90 -3.31
N MET A 84 -12.06 2.13 -3.36
CA MET A 84 -11.95 2.98 -2.19
C MET A 84 -12.20 4.43 -2.59
N GLY A 85 -13.16 5.06 -1.92
CA GLY A 85 -13.50 6.46 -2.13
C GLY A 85 -12.33 7.38 -1.77
N SER A 86 -11.80 7.25 -0.55
CA SER A 86 -10.61 7.98 -0.14
C SER A 86 -9.73 7.28 0.88
N PHE A 87 -8.43 7.50 0.76
CA PHE A 87 -7.41 7.23 1.77
C PHE A 87 -6.67 8.53 2.08
N ALA A 88 -6.65 8.94 3.34
CA ALA A 88 -6.00 10.17 3.78
C ALA A 88 -5.02 9.88 4.93
N VAL A 89 -3.89 10.56 4.91
CA VAL A 89 -2.84 10.48 5.93
C VAL A 89 -2.45 11.89 6.35
N ASP A 90 -2.45 12.12 7.65
CA ASP A 90 -1.94 13.33 8.29
C ASP A 90 -0.69 12.97 9.09
N MET A 91 0.44 13.56 8.73
CA MET A 91 1.76 13.25 9.29
C MET A 91 2.32 14.43 10.09
N ASP A 92 3.08 14.14 11.14
CA ASP A 92 3.96 15.15 11.73
C ASP A 92 5.21 15.33 10.85
N ILE A 93 5.27 16.43 10.09
CA ILE A 93 6.41 16.72 9.21
C ILE A 93 7.73 16.78 9.97
N LYS A 94 7.73 17.25 11.22
CA LYS A 94 8.97 17.35 12.02
C LYS A 94 9.55 15.96 12.26
N SER A 95 8.70 14.95 12.36
CA SER A 95 9.09 13.56 12.60
C SER A 95 9.85 12.93 11.42
N ILE A 96 9.65 13.41 10.19
CA ILE A 96 10.34 12.92 8.97
C ILE A 96 11.87 13.07 9.12
N PHE A 97 12.31 14.16 9.75
CA PHE A 97 13.73 14.43 10.00
C PHE A 97 14.30 13.64 11.18
N SER A 98 13.48 12.91 11.92
CA SER A 98 13.89 12.09 13.07
C SER A 98 14.03 10.61 12.70
N ASP A 99 14.49 9.77 13.62
CA ASP A 99 14.57 8.31 13.41
C ASP A 99 13.17 7.65 13.35
N THR A 100 12.12 8.34 13.82
CA THR A 100 10.74 7.83 13.88
C THR A 100 9.76 8.77 13.20
N ILE A 101 9.07 8.27 12.17
CA ILE A 101 7.96 8.96 11.51
C ILE A 101 6.69 8.77 12.34
N VAL A 102 5.99 9.87 12.62
CA VAL A 102 4.72 9.89 13.34
C VAL A 102 3.61 10.26 12.38
N ILE A 103 2.70 9.31 12.16
CA ILE A 103 1.45 9.52 11.45
C ILE A 103 0.38 9.83 12.50
N LYS A 104 -0.16 11.04 12.49
CA LYS A 104 -1.19 11.47 13.43
C LYS A 104 -2.52 10.77 13.15
N LYS A 105 -2.90 10.70 11.86
CA LYS A 105 -4.17 10.11 11.48
C LYS A 105 -4.09 9.43 10.13
N ILE A 106 -4.69 8.25 10.04
CA ILE A 106 -5.05 7.59 8.78
C ILE A 106 -6.56 7.47 8.73
N THR A 107 -7.16 7.91 7.62
CA THR A 107 -8.60 7.74 7.37
C THR A 107 -8.81 6.99 6.07
N ILE A 108 -9.56 5.90 6.14
CA ILE A 108 -10.00 5.11 4.98
C ILE A 108 -11.52 5.24 4.89
N SER A 109 -12.06 5.54 3.73
CA SER A 109 -13.51 5.74 3.56
C SER A 109 -14.03 5.17 2.26
N ASP A 110 -15.26 4.67 2.33
CA ASP A 110 -16.02 4.12 1.20
C ASP A 110 -15.26 2.97 0.53
N MET A 111 -14.79 2.03 1.35
CA MET A 111 -14.15 0.79 0.89
C MET A 111 -15.22 -0.18 0.40
N ASN A 112 -15.08 -0.69 -0.81
CA ASN A 112 -15.96 -1.70 -1.37
C ASN A 112 -15.12 -2.87 -1.89
N VAL A 113 -15.32 -4.05 -1.31
CA VAL A 113 -14.62 -5.28 -1.69
C VAL A 113 -15.63 -6.21 -2.33
N ASP A 114 -15.34 -6.73 -3.52
CA ASP A 114 -16.10 -7.82 -4.12
C ASP A 114 -15.36 -9.14 -3.90
N TYR A 115 -16.03 -10.11 -3.29
CA TYR A 115 -15.53 -11.47 -3.13
C TYR A 115 -16.39 -12.42 -3.97
N GLU A 116 -15.75 -13.11 -4.90
CA GLU A 116 -16.39 -14.09 -5.76
C GLU A 116 -15.65 -15.43 -5.65
N PRO A 117 -16.27 -16.46 -5.02
CA PRO A 117 -15.69 -17.79 -4.95
C PRO A 117 -15.83 -18.51 -6.30
N THR A 118 -14.87 -19.39 -6.58
CA THR A 118 -14.85 -20.24 -7.76
C THR A 118 -15.23 -21.68 -7.41
N ILE A 119 -15.75 -22.43 -8.37
CA ILE A 119 -16.12 -23.85 -8.21
C ILE A 119 -14.90 -24.72 -7.86
N LYS A 120 -13.69 -24.27 -8.21
CA LYS A 120 -12.43 -25.00 -7.96
C LYS A 120 -11.83 -24.75 -6.57
N GLY A 121 -12.53 -24.05 -5.67
CA GLY A 121 -12.05 -23.76 -4.32
C GLY A 121 -11.09 -22.56 -4.20
N GLY A 122 -11.05 -21.68 -5.21
CA GLY A 122 -10.36 -20.38 -5.18
C GLY A 122 -11.34 -19.19 -5.14
N SER A 123 -10.82 -17.97 -5.25
CA SER A 123 -11.62 -16.74 -5.39
C SER A 123 -10.84 -15.64 -6.11
N ASN A 124 -11.54 -14.59 -6.54
CA ASN A 124 -10.90 -13.41 -7.11
C ASN A 124 -9.83 -12.79 -6.20
N LEU A 125 -10.13 -12.66 -4.90
CA LEU A 125 -9.17 -12.12 -3.93
C LEU A 125 -7.98 -13.06 -3.72
N LYS A 126 -8.19 -14.38 -3.83
CA LYS A 126 -7.09 -15.35 -3.75
C LYS A 126 -6.18 -15.27 -4.97
N ASP A 127 -6.74 -15.07 -6.16
CA ASP A 127 -5.96 -14.88 -7.38
C ASP A 127 -5.12 -13.59 -7.32
N LEU A 128 -5.70 -12.50 -6.81
CA LEU A 128 -4.95 -11.26 -6.55
C LEU A 128 -3.82 -11.46 -5.53
N GLN A 129 -4.07 -12.17 -4.43
CA GLN A 129 -3.04 -12.52 -3.44
C GLN A 129 -1.91 -13.32 -4.09
N ASN A 130 -2.25 -14.30 -4.94
CA ASN A 130 -1.27 -15.12 -5.65
C ASN A 130 -0.43 -14.29 -6.63
N ASN A 131 -1.04 -13.33 -7.34
CA ASN A 131 -0.32 -12.42 -8.23
C ASN A 131 0.71 -11.58 -7.47
N VAL A 132 0.34 -11.02 -6.31
CA VAL A 132 1.25 -10.26 -5.44
C VAL A 132 2.40 -11.13 -4.93
N ALA A 133 2.11 -12.37 -4.53
CA ALA A 133 3.13 -13.32 -4.09
C ALA A 133 4.12 -13.66 -5.22
N GLN A 134 3.62 -13.87 -6.45
CA GLN A 134 4.47 -14.08 -7.62
C GLN A 134 5.31 -12.85 -7.96
N TYR A 135 4.74 -11.65 -7.88
CA TYR A 135 5.47 -10.41 -8.08
C TYR A 135 6.64 -10.27 -7.10
N SER A 136 6.39 -10.46 -5.79
CA SER A 136 7.44 -10.47 -4.77
C SER A 136 8.55 -11.48 -5.06
N ALA A 137 8.19 -12.68 -5.55
CA ALA A 137 9.15 -13.72 -5.86
C ALA A 137 10.02 -13.37 -7.09
N ARG A 138 9.46 -12.67 -8.08
CA ARG A 138 10.18 -12.21 -9.29
C ARG A 138 11.11 -11.04 -8.98
N SER A 139 10.71 -10.10 -8.13
CA SER A 139 11.57 -8.96 -7.72
C SER A 139 12.90 -9.43 -7.12
N LYS A 140 12.92 -10.56 -6.40
CA LYS A 140 14.16 -11.17 -5.88
C LYS A 140 15.12 -11.72 -6.94
N LYS A 141 14.64 -12.02 -8.15
CA LYS A 141 15.46 -12.58 -9.24
C LYS A 141 16.02 -11.51 -10.18
N ALA A 142 15.63 -10.25 -10.01
CA ALA A 142 15.97 -9.15 -10.91
C ALA A 142 17.13 -8.27 -10.41
N GLU A 143 17.88 -8.68 -9.38
CA GLU A 143 19.25 -8.16 -9.21
C GLU A 143 20.12 -8.73 -10.34
N PRO A 144 20.63 -7.91 -11.27
CA PRO A 144 21.61 -8.42 -12.22
C PRO A 144 22.87 -8.80 -11.43
N ALA A 145 23.29 -10.05 -11.59
CA ALA A 145 24.64 -10.47 -11.23
C ALA A 145 25.63 -9.77 -12.18
N VAL A 146 25.93 -8.50 -11.93
CA VAL A 146 27.05 -7.82 -12.59
C VAL A 146 28.33 -8.33 -11.94
N LYS A 147 28.90 -9.37 -12.55
CA LYS A 147 30.30 -9.72 -12.36
C LYS A 147 31.14 -8.68 -13.10
N GLU A 148 31.53 -7.61 -12.42
CA GLU A 148 32.72 -6.84 -12.78
C GLU A 148 33.48 -6.44 -11.51
N PRO A 149 34.83 -6.43 -11.50
CA PRO A 149 35.60 -6.30 -10.26
C PRO A 149 35.52 -4.87 -9.72
N ALA A 150 35.09 -4.75 -8.46
CA ALA A 150 34.97 -3.50 -7.75
C ALA A 150 36.33 -2.78 -7.57
N LYS A 151 36.39 -1.52 -7.99
CA LYS A 151 37.21 -0.51 -7.29
C LYS A 151 36.51 -0.22 -5.95
N PRO A 152 37.24 -0.09 -4.83
CA PRO A 152 36.63 0.07 -3.52
C PRO A 152 36.04 1.48 -3.39
N THR A 153 34.76 1.64 -3.73
CA THR A 153 33.93 2.70 -3.17
C THR A 153 33.51 2.26 -1.77
N ALA A 154 33.73 3.15 -0.81
CA ALA A 154 33.36 2.98 0.59
C ALA A 154 31.91 2.45 0.71
N PRO A 155 31.60 1.59 1.71
CA PRO A 155 30.24 1.13 1.93
C PRO A 155 29.32 2.35 2.05
N ALA A 156 28.28 2.38 1.22
CA ALA A 156 27.18 3.31 1.39
C ALA A 156 26.70 3.15 2.85
N PRO A 157 26.54 4.24 3.62
CA PRO A 157 26.00 4.12 4.96
C PRO A 157 24.64 3.42 4.85
N GLU A 158 24.50 2.25 5.47
CA GLU A 158 23.20 1.60 5.64
C GLU A 158 22.29 2.62 6.31
N GLY A 159 21.42 3.26 5.52
CA GLY A 159 20.51 4.27 6.01
C GLY A 159 19.70 3.66 7.15
N LYS A 160 19.76 4.27 8.34
CA LYS A 160 18.96 3.84 9.49
C LYS A 160 17.52 3.62 9.02
N LYS A 161 17.02 2.39 9.17
CA LYS A 161 15.62 2.05 8.85
C LYS A 161 14.71 2.95 9.70
N LYS A 162 13.96 3.83 9.04
CA LYS A 162 13.00 4.72 9.72
C LYS A 162 11.95 3.88 10.44
N LYS A 163 11.64 4.27 11.67
CA LYS A 163 10.58 3.70 12.48
C LYS A 163 9.26 4.41 12.16
N VAL A 164 8.12 3.76 12.39
CA VAL A 164 6.79 4.34 12.16
C VAL A 164 5.90 4.15 13.38
N ILE A 165 5.15 5.18 13.75
CA ILE A 165 4.07 5.14 14.74
C ILE A 165 2.82 5.76 14.10
N ILE A 166 1.65 5.18 14.35
CA ILE A 166 0.36 5.73 13.94
C ILE A 166 -0.47 6.02 15.20
N GLU A 167 -0.81 7.28 15.42
CA GLU A 167 -1.58 7.70 16.60
C GLU A 167 -3.06 7.29 16.46
N GLU A 168 -3.65 7.47 15.27
CA GLU A 168 -5.05 7.13 15.00
C GLU A 168 -5.23 6.53 13.59
N LEU A 169 -5.98 5.44 13.49
CA LEU A 169 -6.51 4.88 12.25
C LEU A 169 -8.03 4.77 12.35
N VAL A 170 -8.73 5.28 11.34
CA VAL A 170 -10.19 5.18 11.22
C VAL A 170 -10.56 4.62 9.86
N VAL A 171 -11.44 3.62 9.83
CA VAL A 171 -12.04 3.07 8.62
C VAL A 171 -13.55 3.26 8.72
N ASN A 172 -14.13 3.96 7.75
CA ASN A 172 -15.55 4.31 7.69
C ASN A 172 -16.19 3.75 6.42
N ASN A 173 -17.50 3.48 6.48
CA ASN A 173 -18.35 3.18 5.33
C ASN A 173 -17.80 2.04 4.46
N GLY A 174 -17.40 0.93 5.08
CA GLY A 174 -16.94 -0.24 4.35
C GLY A 174 -18.10 -1.11 3.87
N THR A 175 -17.92 -1.83 2.78
CA THR A 175 -18.87 -2.83 2.28
C THR A 175 -18.14 -4.01 1.67
N VAL A 176 -18.56 -5.22 2.01
CA VAL A 176 -18.14 -6.45 1.33
C VAL A 176 -19.33 -6.98 0.54
N GLN A 177 -19.16 -7.04 -0.77
CA GLN A 177 -20.08 -7.71 -1.68
C GLN A 177 -19.61 -9.15 -1.88
N VAL A 178 -20.55 -10.09 -1.81
CA VAL A 178 -20.32 -11.47 -2.18
C VAL A 178 -21.10 -11.76 -3.45
N SER A 179 -20.39 -12.01 -4.54
CA SER A 179 -20.97 -12.28 -5.86
C SER A 179 -20.83 -13.78 -6.18
N SER A 180 -21.80 -14.37 -6.88
CA SER A 180 -21.71 -15.78 -7.32
C SER A 180 -22.23 -15.96 -8.74
N LYS A 181 -21.35 -16.43 -9.65
CA LYS A 181 -21.74 -16.82 -11.02
C LYS A 181 -22.73 -17.96 -11.03
N MET A 182 -22.52 -18.95 -10.15
CA MET A 182 -23.34 -20.15 -10.08
C MET A 182 -24.79 -19.83 -9.72
N LEU A 183 -24.99 -18.86 -8.84
CA LEU A 183 -26.31 -18.49 -8.32
C LEU A 183 -26.90 -17.25 -9.01
N ASN A 184 -26.14 -16.61 -9.89
CA ASN A 184 -26.46 -15.31 -10.51
C ASN A 184 -26.98 -14.28 -9.48
N GLN A 185 -26.39 -14.28 -8.29
CA GLN A 185 -26.82 -13.46 -7.16
C GLN A 185 -25.63 -12.72 -6.55
N SER A 186 -25.93 -11.59 -5.91
CA SER A 186 -24.97 -10.87 -5.08
C SER A 186 -25.62 -10.46 -3.77
N ALA A 187 -24.87 -10.56 -2.69
CA ALA A 187 -25.28 -10.08 -1.39
C ALA A 187 -24.24 -9.09 -0.85
N SER A 188 -24.65 -8.21 0.07
CA SER A 188 -23.82 -7.12 0.55
C SER A 188 -23.84 -7.06 2.06
N VAL A 189 -22.67 -6.92 2.66
CA VAL A 189 -22.46 -6.72 4.10
C VAL A 189 -21.83 -5.35 4.31
N THR A 190 -22.50 -4.49 5.06
CA THR A 190 -21.91 -3.22 5.51
C THR A 190 -20.95 -3.53 6.66
N LEU A 191 -19.74 -2.98 6.58
CA LEU A 191 -18.74 -3.08 7.63
C LEU A 191 -18.98 -2.00 8.67
N ASN A 192 -18.78 -2.36 9.93
CA ASN A 192 -18.83 -1.41 11.03
C ASN A 192 -17.65 -0.45 10.95
N LYS A 193 -17.82 0.72 11.58
CA LYS A 193 -16.70 1.64 11.81
C LYS A 193 -15.61 0.91 12.58
N PHE A 194 -14.37 1.01 12.10
CA PHE A 194 -13.22 0.42 12.74
C PHE A 194 -12.22 1.50 13.12
N GLU A 195 -11.75 1.45 14.37
CA GLU A 195 -10.81 2.42 14.91
C GLU A 195 -9.66 1.69 15.63
N MET A 196 -8.45 2.20 15.43
CA MET A 196 -7.27 1.81 16.19
C MET A 196 -6.53 3.06 16.63
N GLN A 197 -5.88 2.97 17.78
CA GLN A 197 -5.01 4.02 18.30
C GLN A 197 -3.66 3.41 18.69
N ASP A 198 -2.63 4.26 18.76
CA ASP A 198 -1.34 3.92 19.36
C ASP A 198 -0.61 2.73 18.72
N ILE A 199 -0.67 2.64 17.39
CA ILE A 199 -0.10 1.54 16.61
C ILE A 199 1.42 1.71 16.49
N GLY A 200 2.16 0.62 16.67
CA GLY A 200 3.63 0.64 16.59
C GLY A 200 4.35 1.08 17.87
N LYS A 201 3.65 1.32 19.00
CA LYS A 201 4.30 1.67 20.27
C LYS A 201 5.22 0.56 20.80
N LYS A 202 4.88 -0.70 20.57
CA LYS A 202 5.67 -1.87 21.03
C LYS A 202 6.79 -2.22 20.06
N ASN A 203 6.49 -2.21 18.76
CA ASN A 203 7.45 -2.45 17.69
C ASN A 203 7.11 -1.51 16.53
N ASN A 204 8.02 -0.57 16.28
CA ASN A 204 7.85 0.49 15.29
C ASN A 204 8.57 0.20 13.97
N ASP A 205 8.95 -1.06 13.72
CA ASP A 205 9.36 -1.47 12.37
C ASP A 205 8.17 -1.31 11.41
N PRO A 206 8.32 -0.61 10.26
CA PRO A 206 7.21 -0.34 9.35
C PRO A 206 6.46 -1.58 8.85
N VAL A 207 7.13 -2.73 8.69
CA VAL A 207 6.48 -3.97 8.25
C VAL A 207 5.66 -4.56 9.37
N VAL A 208 6.16 -4.48 10.61
CA VAL A 208 5.44 -4.96 11.80
C VAL A 208 4.20 -4.09 12.04
N VAL A 209 4.32 -2.76 11.93
CA VAL A 209 3.19 -1.83 12.04
C VAL A 209 2.13 -2.11 10.97
N PHE A 210 2.56 -2.29 9.71
CA PHE A 210 1.64 -2.67 8.63
C PHE A 210 0.91 -3.99 8.93
N ASN A 211 1.63 -5.00 9.40
CA ASN A 211 1.07 -6.30 9.73
C ASN A 211 0.04 -6.22 10.86
N GLU A 212 0.32 -5.41 11.88
CA GLU A 212 -0.61 -5.14 12.98
C GLU A 212 -1.91 -4.53 12.46
N VAL A 213 -1.83 -3.47 11.65
CA VAL A 213 -2.99 -2.82 11.02
C VAL A 213 -3.78 -3.81 10.16
N PHE A 214 -3.08 -4.51 9.26
CA PHE A 214 -3.69 -5.41 8.30
C PHE A 214 -4.45 -6.55 9.00
N THR A 215 -3.81 -7.20 9.98
CA THR A 215 -4.41 -8.32 10.73
C THR A 215 -5.63 -7.87 11.52
N LYS A 216 -5.55 -6.71 12.20
CA LYS A 216 -6.67 -6.17 12.97
C LYS A 216 -7.85 -5.77 12.09
N LEU A 217 -7.58 -5.20 10.91
CA LEU A 217 -8.62 -4.89 9.94
C LEU A 217 -9.30 -6.16 9.40
N LEU A 218 -8.53 -7.21 9.06
CA LEU A 218 -9.10 -8.48 8.61
C LEU A 218 -9.94 -9.16 9.70
N ASP A 219 -9.48 -9.13 10.96
CA ASP A 219 -10.24 -9.64 12.11
C ASP A 219 -11.57 -8.90 12.28
N GLN A 220 -11.58 -7.56 12.15
CA GLN A 220 -12.83 -6.80 12.20
C GLN A 220 -13.77 -7.16 11.04
N ILE A 221 -13.25 -7.28 9.81
CA ILE A 221 -14.06 -7.70 8.65
C ILE A 221 -14.65 -9.09 8.88
N ALA A 222 -13.86 -10.05 9.38
CA ALA A 222 -14.33 -11.39 9.69
C ALA A 222 -15.44 -11.39 10.76
N LYS A 223 -15.32 -10.52 11.78
CA LYS A 223 -16.38 -10.32 12.79
C LYS A 223 -17.65 -9.77 12.18
N ASP A 224 -17.57 -8.73 11.35
CA ASP A 224 -18.73 -8.11 10.71
C ASP A 224 -19.44 -9.11 9.78
N LEU A 225 -18.68 -9.87 8.98
CA LEU A 225 -19.21 -10.94 8.14
C LEU A 225 -19.90 -12.04 8.97
N SER A 226 -19.39 -12.37 10.15
CA SER A 226 -19.99 -13.40 11.01
C SER A 226 -21.31 -12.98 11.64
N GLN A 227 -21.54 -11.67 11.80
CA GLN A 227 -22.78 -11.12 12.34
C GLN A 227 -23.82 -10.87 11.24
N ALA A 228 -23.38 -10.80 9.98
CA ALA A 228 -24.26 -10.61 8.84
C ALA A 228 -25.07 -11.89 8.55
N LYS A 229 -26.39 -11.80 8.64
CA LYS A 229 -27.30 -12.85 8.20
C LYS A 229 -27.67 -12.61 6.74
N ILE A 230 -27.12 -13.41 5.84
CA ILE A 230 -27.48 -13.40 4.42
C ILE A 230 -28.27 -14.66 4.08
N SER A 231 -29.53 -14.49 3.68
CA SER A 231 -30.38 -15.59 3.24
C SER A 231 -29.77 -16.29 2.02
N GLY A 232 -29.56 -17.61 2.12
CA GLY A 232 -29.12 -18.44 1.00
C GLY A 232 -27.61 -18.39 0.68
N LEU A 233 -26.79 -17.77 1.53
CA LEU A 233 -25.33 -17.74 1.34
C LEU A 233 -24.61 -17.99 2.67
N ASP A 234 -23.85 -19.08 2.73
CA ASP A 234 -23.04 -19.40 3.91
C ASP A 234 -21.71 -18.65 3.89
N LEU A 235 -21.62 -17.62 4.72
CA LEU A 235 -20.42 -16.81 4.89
C LEU A 235 -19.33 -17.49 5.74
N SER A 236 -19.60 -18.67 6.32
CA SER A 236 -18.65 -19.41 7.15
C SER A 236 -17.34 -19.70 6.40
N SER A 237 -17.45 -20.10 5.13
CA SER A 237 -16.29 -20.38 4.26
C SER A 237 -15.42 -19.14 4.01
N ILE A 238 -16.03 -17.97 3.84
CA ILE A 238 -15.33 -16.69 3.68
C ILE A 238 -14.62 -16.32 4.97
N LYS A 239 -15.32 -16.43 6.10
CA LYS A 239 -14.76 -16.21 7.43
C LYS A 239 -13.58 -17.14 7.68
N GLU A 240 -13.71 -18.44 7.45
CA GLU A 240 -12.63 -19.41 7.63
C GLU A 240 -11.44 -19.10 6.72
N GLY A 241 -11.67 -18.69 5.48
CA GLY A 241 -10.61 -18.26 4.58
C GLY A 241 -9.86 -17.02 5.09
N LEU A 242 -10.57 -16.05 5.67
CA LEU A 242 -9.95 -14.87 6.29
C LEU A 242 -9.18 -15.23 7.57
N LEU A 243 -9.74 -16.07 8.45
CA LEU A 243 -9.11 -16.48 9.70
C LEU A 243 -7.90 -17.40 9.48
N LYS A 244 -7.95 -18.33 8.51
CA LYS A 244 -6.76 -19.13 8.11
C LYS A 244 -5.64 -18.26 7.54
N ASN A 245 -6.02 -17.20 6.81
CA ASN A 245 -5.08 -16.17 6.38
C ASN A 245 -4.62 -15.27 7.53
N ILE A 246 -5.04 -15.46 8.77
CA ILE A 246 -4.48 -14.80 9.96
C ILE A 246 -3.60 -15.79 10.74
N ASP A 247 -4.12 -16.99 11.01
CA ASP A 247 -3.51 -17.97 11.93
C ASP A 247 -2.35 -18.78 11.32
N ASP A 248 -2.53 -19.40 10.14
CA ASP A 248 -1.54 -20.34 9.58
C ASP A 248 -0.47 -19.65 8.73
N ASN A 249 -0.84 -18.55 8.07
CA ASN A 249 -0.02 -17.85 7.07
C ASN A 249 -0.23 -16.33 7.05
N GLY A 250 -0.92 -15.75 8.03
CA GLY A 250 -1.25 -14.32 7.98
C GLY A 250 -0.07 -13.40 8.11
N ASP A 251 0.82 -13.75 9.03
CA ASP A 251 2.08 -13.07 9.19
C ASP A 251 2.93 -13.16 7.90
N ASN A 252 2.85 -14.26 7.15
CA ASN A 252 3.51 -14.40 5.85
C ASN A 252 2.82 -13.59 4.74
N THR A 253 1.50 -13.57 4.70
CA THR A 253 0.71 -12.84 3.70
C THR A 253 0.91 -11.33 3.86
N ALA A 254 0.70 -10.81 5.07
CA ALA A 254 0.90 -9.40 5.38
C ALA A 254 2.35 -8.97 5.12
N ARG A 255 3.34 -9.79 5.49
CA ARG A 255 4.74 -9.51 5.14
C ARG A 255 5.02 -9.52 3.65
N THR A 256 4.38 -10.41 2.89
CA THR A 256 4.55 -10.48 1.42
C THR A 256 3.96 -9.24 0.75
N ILE A 257 2.77 -8.81 1.19
CA ILE A 257 2.17 -7.56 0.74
C ILE A 257 3.04 -6.37 1.15
N GLY A 258 3.47 -6.31 2.41
CA GLY A 258 4.35 -5.24 2.91
C GLY A 258 5.68 -5.14 2.16
N LYS A 259 6.28 -6.29 1.79
CA LYS A 259 7.47 -6.33 0.93
C LYS A 259 7.15 -5.82 -0.48
N SER A 260 6.05 -6.27 -1.10
CA SER A 260 5.65 -5.75 -2.41
C SER A 260 5.45 -4.24 -2.40
N ILE A 261 4.81 -3.69 -1.36
CA ILE A 261 4.63 -2.25 -1.19
C ILE A 261 5.99 -1.55 -1.09
N ARG A 262 6.95 -2.12 -0.36
CA ARG A 262 8.31 -1.58 -0.29
C ARG A 262 8.99 -1.61 -1.66
N ASP A 263 8.98 -2.75 -2.35
CA ASP A 263 9.59 -2.88 -3.68
C ASP A 263 8.97 -1.87 -4.68
N ILE A 264 7.66 -1.63 -4.58
CA ILE A 264 6.96 -0.59 -5.37
C ILE A 264 7.45 0.80 -4.98
N THR A 265 7.56 1.08 -3.68
CA THR A 265 8.05 2.36 -3.17
C THR A 265 9.47 2.64 -3.68
N ASP A 266 10.34 1.63 -3.62
CA ASP A 266 11.73 1.72 -4.10
C ASP A 266 11.77 1.95 -5.62
N LYS A 267 10.89 1.32 -6.41
CA LYS A 267 10.80 1.60 -7.86
C LYS A 267 10.23 2.98 -8.21
N VAL A 268 9.42 3.59 -7.32
CA VAL A 268 8.82 4.92 -7.55
C VAL A 268 9.78 6.03 -7.11
N PHE A 269 10.48 5.84 -5.99
CA PHE A 269 11.26 6.91 -5.33
C PHE A 269 12.74 6.59 -5.18
N GLY A 270 13.15 5.32 -5.29
CA GLY A 270 14.55 4.92 -5.27
C GLY A 270 15.20 5.26 -6.61
N SER A 271 16.26 6.07 -6.55
CA SER A 271 17.19 6.20 -7.65
C SER A 271 18.04 4.94 -7.72
N GLU A 272 18.09 4.29 -8.89
CA GLU A 272 19.25 3.47 -9.28
C GLU A 272 20.54 4.29 -9.27
#